data_AF-A0A1G2SE64-F1
#
_entry.id   AF-A0A1G2SE64-F1
#
_cell.length_a   1.000
_cell.length_b   1.000
_cell.length_c   1.000
_cell.angle_alpha   90.00
_cell.angle_beta   90.00
_cell.angle_gamma   90.00
#
_symmetry.space_group_name_H-M   'P 1'
#
loop_
_entity.id
_entity.type
_entity.pdbx_description
1 polymer ?
#
loop_
_entity_poly.entity_id
_entity_poly.type
_entity_poly.pdbx_seq_one_letter_code
_entity_poly.pdbx_strand_id
1 'polypeptide(L)'
;MNDHDDAVKSREKIEMLLHATLPPEEFALLDFDLAENKTYGLLNDLYESAKQKALSDNVAVSFWRWLGGIDMMPDFFQNEMLRLAGAFDFSSIVGSADLNEHLDLYNKSIKEGKNVVTIAHSQGNFFANAEWNILFSELSSAQMQGFGIVSVANPTSFVGGDGPYTTLEEDLVIKAIQQAIQGFGLIDFDLVVNLPLEPNATNEVSTWISHDILKHSFVGEYLAPGSNTVDIITQNIVTMMHSRVHPPVYSNETAISVTLTPGAGQDMDLHVYEHNGAQATSLSPVGTAGKFDLIDSAGYGPERYVASCSELTDSYTIGVVYARGQGPSTAVLEIKAGNIVSKYTIPILSSGGILNYQIIIPVAGVTAVHDPVYGGYSFSVHNTFGTPLSSSPPTFSYRTF
;
A
#
# COMPACT_ATOMS: atom_id res chain seq x y z
N MET A 1 -10.23 -13.28 23.17
CA MET A 1 -10.86 -12.87 21.91
C MET A 1 -10.60 -11.40 21.77
N ASN A 2 -10.04 -10.98 20.63
CA ASN A 2 -9.65 -9.60 20.44
C ASN A 2 -10.89 -8.78 20.07
N ASP A 3 -11.19 -7.77 20.86
CA ASP A 3 -12.12 -6.69 20.52
C ASP A 3 -11.35 -5.50 19.89
N HIS A 4 -12.06 -4.42 19.59
CA HIS A 4 -11.47 -3.17 19.09
C HIS A 4 -10.30 -2.70 19.96
N ASP A 5 -10.46 -2.76 21.29
CA ASP A 5 -9.43 -2.31 22.23
C ASP A 5 -8.17 -3.19 22.13
N ASP A 6 -8.32 -4.48 21.90
CA ASP A 6 -7.19 -5.38 21.67
C ASP A 6 -6.50 -5.14 20.32
N ALA A 7 -7.25 -4.78 19.28
CA ALA A 7 -6.68 -4.39 17.98
C ALA A 7 -5.87 -3.08 18.10
N VAL A 8 -6.38 -2.09 18.84
CA VAL A 8 -5.66 -0.84 19.15
C VAL A 8 -4.40 -1.10 19.98
N LYS A 9 -4.48 -1.90 21.06
CA LYS A 9 -3.31 -2.28 21.87
C LYS A 9 -2.25 -3.00 21.04
N SER A 10 -2.68 -3.83 20.09
CA SER A 10 -1.79 -4.54 19.18
C SER A 10 -1.00 -3.57 18.31
N ARG A 11 -1.69 -2.60 17.68
CA ARG A 11 -1.06 -1.55 16.88
C ARG A 11 -0.08 -0.72 17.71
N GLU A 12 -0.50 -0.22 18.88
CA GLU A 12 0.33 0.59 19.77
C GLU A 12 1.58 -0.18 20.23
N LYS A 13 1.46 -1.49 20.45
CA LYS A 13 2.60 -2.33 20.82
C LYS A 13 3.59 -2.46 19.66
N ILE A 14 3.12 -2.66 18.43
CA ILE A 14 4.00 -2.70 17.25
C ILE A 14 4.67 -1.34 17.03
N GLU A 15 3.93 -0.24 17.13
CA GLU A 15 4.47 1.12 17.01
C GLU A 15 5.60 1.35 18.03
N MET A 16 5.38 0.98 19.28
CA MET A 16 6.40 1.06 20.34
C MET A 16 7.65 0.23 20.02
N LEU A 17 7.46 -1.00 19.52
CA LEU A 17 8.58 -1.88 19.16
C LEU A 17 9.38 -1.30 17.99
N LEU A 18 8.71 -0.86 16.93
CA LEU A 18 9.38 -0.26 15.77
C LEU A 18 10.07 1.06 16.12
N HIS A 19 9.49 1.89 16.99
CA HIS A 19 10.15 3.10 17.49
C HIS A 19 11.44 2.79 18.26
N ALA A 20 11.49 1.65 18.97
CA ALA A 20 12.69 1.22 19.69
C ALA A 20 13.74 0.56 18.77
N THR A 21 13.31 -0.02 17.64
CA THR A 21 14.16 -0.78 16.72
C THR A 21 14.73 0.06 15.57
N LEU A 22 13.94 1.00 15.03
CA LEU A 22 14.30 1.76 13.83
C LEU A 22 15.00 3.09 14.13
N PRO A 23 15.84 3.60 13.20
CA PRO A 23 16.33 4.96 13.27
C PRO A 23 15.19 6.00 13.29
N PRO A 24 15.31 7.12 14.02
CA PRO A 24 14.25 8.13 14.14
C PRO A 24 13.74 8.67 12.80
N GLU A 25 14.64 8.87 11.84
CA GLU A 25 14.33 9.35 10.49
C GLU A 25 13.51 8.34 9.67
N GLU A 26 13.71 7.05 9.92
CA GLU A 26 13.00 5.99 9.24
C GLU A 26 11.62 5.77 9.87
N PHE A 27 11.56 5.75 11.20
CA PHE A 27 10.30 5.65 11.94
C PHE A 27 9.35 6.81 11.61
N ALA A 28 9.88 8.02 11.41
CA ALA A 28 9.09 9.20 11.04
C ALA A 28 8.39 9.11 9.67
N LEU A 29 8.73 8.12 8.85
CA LEU A 29 8.09 7.86 7.55
C LEU A 29 6.93 6.85 7.64
N LEU A 30 6.70 6.27 8.81
CA LEU A 30 5.70 5.22 9.00
C LEU A 30 4.34 5.81 9.39
N ASP A 31 3.29 5.29 8.76
CA ASP A 31 1.89 5.50 9.14
C ASP A 31 1.34 4.18 9.70
N PHE A 32 0.52 4.26 10.76
CA PHE A 32 -0.07 3.09 11.42
C PHE A 32 -1.59 3.15 11.36
N ASP A 33 -2.16 2.35 10.47
CA ASP A 33 -3.61 2.19 10.32
C ASP A 33 -4.11 0.89 10.96
N LEU A 34 -5.43 0.82 11.20
CA LEU A 34 -6.08 -0.35 11.78
C LEU A 34 -6.99 -1.01 10.74
N ALA A 35 -6.65 -2.24 10.35
CA ALA A 35 -7.50 -3.13 9.57
C ALA A 35 -8.23 -4.08 10.54
N GLU A 36 -9.24 -3.54 11.24
CA GLU A 36 -10.02 -4.28 12.21
C GLU A 36 -11.11 -5.11 11.53
N ASN A 37 -11.07 -6.42 11.70
CA ASN A 37 -12.23 -7.24 11.45
C ASN A 37 -13.14 -7.20 12.68
N LYS A 38 -14.45 -7.01 12.47
CA LYS A 38 -15.40 -7.35 13.54
C LYS A 38 -15.20 -8.83 13.84
N THR A 39 -15.17 -9.21 15.11
CA THR A 39 -15.13 -10.62 15.48
C THR A 39 -16.37 -11.28 14.89
N TYR A 40 -16.21 -12.01 13.78
CA TYR A 40 -17.29 -12.73 13.09
C TYR A 40 -17.79 -13.93 13.89
N GLY A 41 -17.72 -13.84 15.21
CA GLY A 41 -18.14 -14.88 16.12
C GLY A 41 -17.21 -16.08 16.12
N LEU A 42 -16.69 -16.60 15.01
CA LEU A 42 -16.05 -17.92 14.88
C LEU A 42 -15.47 -18.59 16.15
N LEU A 43 -14.47 -18.01 16.85
CA LEU A 43 -13.96 -18.58 18.12
C LEU A 43 -14.90 -18.33 19.32
N ASN A 44 -15.60 -17.19 19.36
CA ASN A 44 -16.71 -16.90 20.27
C ASN A 44 -17.90 -17.84 20.05
N ASP A 45 -18.28 -18.11 18.82
CA ASP A 45 -19.39 -18.97 18.42
C ASP A 45 -19.03 -20.42 18.71
N LEU A 46 -17.77 -20.80 18.53
CA LEU A 46 -17.25 -22.09 18.97
C LEU A 46 -17.36 -22.22 20.50
N TYR A 47 -16.92 -21.20 21.23
CA TYR A 47 -16.98 -21.16 22.69
C TYR A 47 -18.43 -21.13 23.22
N GLU A 48 -19.31 -20.33 22.61
CA GLU A 48 -20.71 -20.21 22.98
C GLU A 48 -21.52 -21.44 22.53
N SER A 49 -21.23 -22.05 21.38
CA SER A 49 -21.79 -23.35 20.96
C SER A 49 -21.37 -24.44 21.95
N ALA A 50 -20.11 -24.43 22.38
CA ALA A 50 -19.64 -25.34 23.42
C ALA A 50 -20.40 -25.12 24.73
N LYS A 51 -20.55 -23.87 25.17
CA LYS A 51 -21.27 -23.49 26.40
C LYS A 51 -22.74 -23.88 26.36
N GLN A 52 -23.41 -23.66 25.23
CA GLN A 52 -24.82 -24.01 25.04
C GLN A 52 -25.05 -25.52 25.01
N LYS A 53 -24.18 -26.29 24.33
CA LYS A 53 -24.40 -27.74 24.12
C LYS A 53 -23.84 -28.62 25.23
N ALA A 54 -22.84 -28.16 25.97
CA ALA A 54 -22.24 -28.95 27.05
C ALA A 54 -23.03 -28.92 28.37
N LEU A 55 -24.07 -28.07 28.49
CA LEU A 55 -25.00 -27.99 29.63
C LEU A 55 -24.29 -28.08 31.01
N SER A 56 -23.09 -27.49 31.14
CA SER A 56 -22.21 -27.65 32.30
C SER A 56 -21.79 -26.29 32.85
N ASP A 57 -21.70 -26.18 34.18
CA ASP A 57 -21.33 -24.94 34.87
C ASP A 57 -19.84 -24.55 34.66
N ASN A 58 -19.02 -25.46 34.12
CA ASN A 58 -17.58 -25.26 33.92
C ASN A 58 -17.11 -25.49 32.48
N VAL A 59 -17.95 -25.19 31.49
CA VAL A 59 -17.58 -25.34 30.07
C VAL A 59 -16.31 -24.62 29.71
N ALA A 60 -16.00 -23.47 30.31
CA ALA A 60 -14.73 -22.79 30.06
C ALA A 60 -13.51 -23.70 30.35
N VAL A 61 -13.53 -24.43 31.47
CA VAL A 61 -12.43 -25.34 31.85
C VAL A 61 -12.42 -26.58 30.95
N SER A 62 -13.59 -27.16 30.65
CA SER A 62 -13.70 -28.31 29.77
C SER A 62 -13.31 -27.99 28.33
N PHE A 63 -13.67 -26.81 27.82
CA PHE A 63 -13.30 -26.28 26.51
C PHE A 63 -11.78 -26.28 26.33
N TRP A 64 -11.06 -25.73 27.31
CA TRP A 64 -9.60 -25.71 27.27
C TRP A 64 -8.95 -27.09 27.44
N ARG A 65 -9.56 -27.98 28.24
CA ARG A 65 -9.06 -29.36 28.39
C ARG A 65 -9.29 -30.21 27.14
N TRP A 66 -10.38 -29.97 26.40
CA TRP A 66 -10.63 -30.62 25.10
C TRP A 66 -9.63 -30.13 24.04
N LEU A 67 -9.39 -28.81 23.96
CA LEU A 67 -8.43 -28.23 23.01
C LEU A 67 -6.97 -28.62 23.33
N GLY A 68 -6.63 -28.74 24.62
CA GLY A 68 -5.31 -29.20 25.06
C GLY A 68 -5.10 -30.72 25.00
N GLY A 69 -6.07 -31.49 24.51
CA GLY A 69 -5.98 -32.96 24.43
C GLY A 69 -5.93 -33.68 25.78
N ILE A 70 -6.28 -32.99 26.87
CA ILE A 70 -6.27 -33.52 28.25
C ILE A 70 -7.52 -34.36 28.50
N ASP A 71 -8.66 -33.91 28.00
CA ASP A 71 -9.93 -34.64 28.05
C ASP A 71 -10.36 -35.03 26.64
N MET A 72 -11.07 -36.16 26.52
CA MET A 72 -11.68 -36.57 25.26
C MET A 72 -12.68 -35.52 24.80
N MET A 73 -12.45 -34.97 23.60
CA MET A 73 -13.32 -33.98 22.99
C MET A 73 -14.70 -34.60 22.70
N PRO A 74 -15.83 -34.00 23.14
CA PRO A 74 -17.17 -34.55 22.86
C PRO A 74 -17.56 -34.39 21.40
N ASP A 75 -18.30 -35.36 20.83
CA ASP A 75 -18.72 -35.38 19.41
C ASP A 75 -19.39 -34.07 18.95
N PHE A 76 -20.17 -33.39 19.78
CA PHE A 76 -20.76 -32.10 19.39
C PHE A 76 -19.71 -31.01 19.17
N PHE A 77 -18.65 -31.00 19.97
CA PHE A 77 -17.55 -30.03 19.90
C PHE A 77 -16.61 -30.40 18.74
N GLN A 78 -16.38 -31.69 18.55
CA GLN A 78 -15.73 -32.25 17.37
C GLN A 78 -16.44 -31.80 16.07
N ASN A 79 -17.76 -31.95 15.99
CA ASN A 79 -18.56 -31.53 14.84
C ASN A 79 -18.57 -30.01 14.63
N GLU A 80 -18.49 -29.22 15.69
CA GLU A 80 -18.37 -27.76 15.58
C GLU A 80 -16.98 -27.37 15.04
N MET A 81 -15.91 -28.00 15.53
CA MET A 81 -14.55 -27.86 14.99
C MET A 81 -14.47 -28.32 13.53
N LEU A 82 -15.18 -29.39 13.14
CA LEU A 82 -15.29 -29.83 11.75
C LEU A 82 -16.11 -28.87 10.89
N ARG A 83 -17.18 -28.27 11.44
CA ARG A 83 -17.93 -27.22 10.76
C ARG A 83 -17.06 -26.00 10.55
N LEU A 84 -16.26 -25.61 11.54
CA LEU A 84 -15.27 -24.56 11.40
C LEU A 84 -14.25 -24.91 10.33
N ALA A 85 -13.71 -26.15 10.35
CA ALA A 85 -12.77 -26.70 9.37
C ALA A 85 -13.34 -26.75 7.94
N GLY A 86 -14.63 -27.06 7.77
CA GLY A 86 -15.35 -27.03 6.49
C GLY A 86 -15.78 -25.62 6.06
N ALA A 87 -15.93 -24.70 7.02
CA ALA A 87 -16.13 -23.27 6.80
C ALA A 87 -14.85 -22.55 6.33
N PHE A 88 -13.72 -23.26 6.18
CA PHE A 88 -12.49 -22.73 5.58
C PHE A 88 -12.64 -22.36 4.08
N ASP A 89 -13.80 -22.58 3.46
CA ASP A 89 -14.23 -21.81 2.28
C ASP A 89 -14.68 -20.39 2.70
N PHE A 90 -13.72 -19.63 3.25
CA PHE A 90 -13.91 -18.29 3.81
C PHE A 90 -14.34 -17.25 2.77
N SER A 91 -14.31 -17.59 1.47
CA SER A 91 -14.91 -16.77 0.41
C SER A 91 -16.38 -16.42 0.70
N SER A 92 -17.05 -17.22 1.53
CA SER A 92 -18.45 -17.05 1.93
C SER A 92 -18.68 -16.41 3.32
N ILE A 93 -17.63 -16.24 4.15
CA ILE A 93 -17.75 -15.87 5.58
C ILE A 93 -17.11 -14.53 5.91
N VAL A 94 -16.12 -14.10 5.13
CA VAL A 94 -15.58 -12.75 5.29
C VAL A 94 -16.71 -11.76 4.98
N GLY A 95 -17.16 -10.99 5.97
CA GLY A 95 -18.17 -9.98 5.71
C GLY A 95 -17.64 -9.00 4.68
N SER A 96 -18.34 -8.89 3.57
CA SER A 96 -17.89 -8.10 2.41
C SER A 96 -17.64 -6.63 2.76
N ALA A 97 -18.25 -6.11 3.83
CA ALA A 97 -18.03 -4.74 4.27
C ALA A 97 -16.62 -4.52 4.86
N ASP A 98 -16.22 -5.29 5.88
CA ASP A 98 -14.91 -5.12 6.51
C ASP A 98 -13.77 -5.47 5.53
N LEU A 99 -13.97 -6.49 4.69
CA LEU A 99 -13.00 -6.83 3.63
C LEU A 99 -12.81 -5.69 2.62
N ASN A 100 -13.90 -5.08 2.17
CA ASN A 100 -13.82 -3.95 1.24
C ASN A 100 -13.16 -2.73 1.89
N GLU A 101 -13.42 -2.49 3.18
CA GLU A 101 -12.75 -1.41 3.93
C GLU A 101 -11.23 -1.62 4.00
N HIS A 102 -10.77 -2.85 4.25
CA HIS A 102 -9.33 -3.18 4.22
C HIS A 102 -8.74 -3.00 2.82
N LEU A 103 -9.43 -3.51 1.79
CA LEU A 103 -8.99 -3.38 0.40
C LEU A 103 -8.91 -1.92 -0.04
N ASP A 104 -9.87 -1.08 0.33
CA ASP A 104 -9.87 0.35 0.03
C ASP A 104 -8.69 1.06 0.72
N LEU A 105 -8.41 0.72 1.99
CA LEU A 105 -7.27 1.23 2.73
C LEU A 105 -5.94 0.89 2.02
N TYR A 106 -5.72 -0.38 1.67
CA TYR A 106 -4.48 -0.80 1.03
C TYR A 106 -4.35 -0.24 -0.39
N ASN A 107 -5.43 -0.31 -1.19
CA ASN A 107 -5.44 0.21 -2.55
C ASN A 107 -5.12 1.70 -2.59
N LYS A 108 -5.66 2.48 -1.64
CA LYS A 108 -5.35 3.90 -1.53
C LYS A 108 -3.85 4.11 -1.27
N SER A 109 -3.29 3.46 -0.25
CA SER A 109 -1.87 3.59 0.11
C SER A 109 -0.94 3.14 -1.02
N ILE A 110 -1.23 2.01 -1.67
CA ILE A 110 -0.44 1.49 -2.80
C ILE A 110 -0.51 2.45 -4.00
N LYS A 111 -1.68 3.01 -4.31
CA LYS A 111 -1.85 4.00 -5.40
C LYS A 111 -1.13 5.32 -5.11
N GLU A 112 -0.97 5.68 -3.85
CA GLU A 112 -0.17 6.82 -3.40
C GLU A 112 1.36 6.52 -3.43
N GLY A 113 1.77 5.31 -3.81
CA GLY A 113 3.17 4.86 -3.88
C GLY A 113 3.75 4.42 -2.54
N LYS A 114 2.91 4.20 -1.53
CA LYS A 114 3.34 3.67 -0.24
C LYS A 114 3.49 2.15 -0.32
N ASN A 115 4.46 1.63 0.42
CA ASN A 115 4.50 0.22 0.77
C ASN A 115 3.49 -0.04 1.87
N VAL A 116 2.83 -1.19 1.82
CA VAL A 116 1.85 -1.64 2.81
C VAL A 116 2.30 -2.99 3.36
N VAL A 117 2.49 -3.04 4.68
CA VAL A 117 2.80 -4.28 5.41
C VAL A 117 1.67 -4.55 6.38
N THR A 118 0.90 -5.60 6.13
CA THR A 118 -0.19 -6.03 7.00
C THR A 118 0.34 -7.04 8.01
N ILE A 119 0.08 -6.79 9.29
CA ILE A 119 0.38 -7.73 10.38
C ILE A 119 -0.92 -8.41 10.78
N ALA A 120 -1.02 -9.70 10.52
CA ALA A 120 -2.23 -10.47 10.73
C ALA A 120 -2.05 -11.46 11.88
N HIS A 121 -3.03 -11.54 12.78
CA HIS A 121 -3.01 -12.45 13.93
C HIS A 121 -4.23 -13.39 13.93
N SER A 122 -4.02 -14.69 14.14
CA SER A 122 -5.09 -15.68 14.27
C SER A 122 -6.09 -15.58 13.11
N GLN A 123 -7.37 -15.29 13.40
CA GLN A 123 -8.42 -15.06 12.40
C GLN A 123 -8.06 -14.00 11.34
N GLY A 124 -7.26 -12.98 11.68
CA GLY A 124 -6.82 -11.96 10.73
C GLY A 124 -6.05 -12.53 9.53
N ASN A 125 -5.42 -13.70 9.66
CA ASN A 125 -4.69 -14.32 8.55
C ASN A 125 -5.62 -14.79 7.41
N PHE A 126 -6.88 -15.12 7.71
CA PHE A 126 -7.86 -15.41 6.65
C PHE A 126 -8.16 -14.16 5.82
N PHE A 127 -8.34 -13.03 6.49
CA PHE A 127 -8.56 -11.73 5.85
C PHE A 127 -7.35 -11.36 5.00
N ALA A 128 -6.15 -11.38 5.58
CA ALA A 128 -4.91 -11.06 4.86
C ALA A 128 -4.70 -11.95 3.62
N ASN A 129 -4.96 -13.25 3.71
CA ASN A 129 -4.84 -14.15 2.55
C ASN A 129 -5.92 -13.90 1.48
N ALA A 130 -7.16 -13.60 1.89
CA ALA A 130 -8.23 -13.23 0.94
C ALA A 130 -7.92 -11.89 0.25
N GLU A 131 -7.48 -10.90 1.02
CA GLU A 131 -7.04 -9.57 0.55
C GLU A 131 -5.90 -9.72 -0.44
N TRP A 132 -4.89 -10.54 -0.15
CA TRP A 132 -3.80 -10.82 -1.07
C TRP A 132 -4.31 -11.36 -2.41
N ASN A 133 -5.23 -12.33 -2.40
CA ASN A 133 -5.75 -12.92 -3.64
C ASN A 133 -6.51 -11.90 -4.48
N ILE A 134 -7.29 -11.02 -3.84
CA ILE A 134 -8.02 -9.96 -4.52
C ILE A 134 -7.05 -8.92 -5.09
N LEU A 135 -6.14 -8.39 -4.26
CA LEU A 135 -5.14 -7.42 -4.67
C LEU A 135 -4.23 -7.97 -5.79
N PHE A 136 -3.83 -9.24 -5.73
CA PHE A 136 -3.04 -9.88 -6.77
C PHE A 136 -3.77 -9.92 -8.13
N SER A 137 -5.10 -10.00 -8.11
CA SER A 137 -5.92 -9.97 -9.33
C SER A 137 -6.22 -8.55 -9.84
N GLU A 138 -6.19 -7.54 -8.96
CA GLU A 138 -6.55 -6.15 -9.27
C GLU A 138 -5.34 -5.26 -9.58
N LEU A 139 -4.19 -5.54 -8.96
CA LEU A 139 -2.98 -4.73 -9.03
C LEU A 139 -1.99 -5.27 -10.07
N SER A 140 -1.17 -4.37 -10.62
CA SER A 140 -0.04 -4.79 -11.43
C SER A 140 1.02 -5.53 -10.59
N SER A 141 1.85 -6.35 -11.23
CA SER A 141 2.93 -7.06 -10.53
C SER A 141 3.91 -6.11 -9.83
N ALA A 142 4.08 -4.88 -10.33
CA ALA A 142 4.92 -3.86 -9.69
C ALA A 142 4.24 -3.26 -8.45
N GLN A 143 2.92 -3.04 -8.50
CA GLN A 143 2.15 -2.57 -7.33
C GLN A 143 2.09 -3.63 -6.23
N MET A 144 1.94 -4.89 -6.63
CA MET A 144 1.87 -6.00 -5.69
C MET A 144 3.18 -6.21 -4.91
N GLN A 145 4.34 -5.81 -5.46
CA GLN A 145 5.62 -5.83 -4.73
C GLN A 145 5.69 -4.83 -3.57
N GLY A 146 4.80 -3.83 -3.54
CA GLY A 146 4.64 -2.91 -2.42
C GLY A 146 3.79 -3.46 -1.29
N PHE A 147 3.09 -4.58 -1.48
CA PHE A 147 2.26 -5.22 -0.47
C PHE A 147 2.98 -6.43 0.15
N GLY A 148 2.79 -6.65 1.45
CA GLY A 148 3.36 -7.79 2.17
C GLY A 148 2.59 -8.13 3.42
N ILE A 149 2.65 -9.41 3.82
CA ILE A 149 1.95 -9.92 5.00
C ILE A 149 2.99 -10.48 5.98
N VAL A 150 2.90 -10.06 7.25
CA VAL A 150 3.55 -10.75 8.37
C VAL A 150 2.47 -11.48 9.16
N SER A 151 2.59 -12.80 9.19
CA SER A 151 1.56 -13.68 9.73
C SER A 151 1.92 -14.15 11.14
N VAL A 152 0.97 -14.09 12.08
CA VAL A 152 1.18 -14.53 13.47
C VAL A 152 0.03 -15.43 13.90
N ALA A 153 0.36 -16.56 14.54
CA ALA A 153 -0.60 -17.59 14.92
C ALA A 153 -1.49 -18.01 13.73
N ASN A 154 -0.89 -18.43 12.61
CA ASN A 154 -1.62 -18.66 11.36
C ASN A 154 -2.45 -19.97 11.42
N PRO A 155 -3.79 -19.93 11.34
CA PRO A 155 -4.61 -21.14 11.24
C PRO A 155 -4.71 -21.69 9.81
N THR A 156 -4.06 -21.06 8.82
CA THR A 156 -4.10 -21.45 7.40
C THR A 156 -2.81 -22.15 6.96
N SER A 157 -2.86 -22.81 5.80
CA SER A 157 -1.73 -23.56 5.22
C SER A 157 -0.70 -22.71 4.49
N PHE A 158 -0.94 -21.40 4.36
CA PHE A 158 -0.05 -20.51 3.60
C PHE A 158 -0.17 -19.06 4.08
N VAL A 159 0.76 -18.23 3.62
CA VAL A 159 0.68 -16.76 3.74
C VAL A 159 0.71 -16.20 2.33
N GLY A 160 -0.24 -15.33 1.99
CA GLY A 160 -0.29 -14.67 0.70
C GLY A 160 1.04 -13.99 0.36
N GLY A 161 1.59 -14.27 -0.83
CA GLY A 161 2.85 -13.69 -1.28
C GLY A 161 4.09 -14.20 -0.55
N ASP A 162 3.99 -15.39 0.06
CA ASP A 162 5.07 -16.06 0.78
C ASP A 162 5.65 -15.23 1.94
N GLY A 163 4.77 -14.49 2.63
CA GLY A 163 5.13 -13.72 3.82
C GLY A 163 5.67 -14.59 4.97
N PRO A 164 6.53 -14.05 5.84
CA PRO A 164 6.99 -14.77 7.02
C PRO A 164 5.83 -15.00 7.97
N TYR A 165 5.90 -16.12 8.68
CA TYR A 165 4.94 -16.43 9.73
C TYR A 165 5.64 -16.72 11.06
N THR A 166 4.93 -16.54 12.16
CA THR A 166 5.37 -16.92 13.50
C THR A 166 4.21 -17.57 14.24
N THR A 167 4.34 -18.85 14.54
CA THR A 167 3.36 -19.63 15.30
C THR A 167 4.10 -20.32 16.44
N LEU A 168 3.65 -20.08 17.67
CA LEU A 168 4.25 -20.67 18.86
C LEU A 168 3.90 -22.15 18.97
N GLU A 169 4.87 -22.96 19.37
CA GLU A 169 4.61 -24.33 19.76
C GLU A 169 3.65 -24.36 20.95
N GLU A 170 3.71 -23.41 21.87
CA GLU A 170 2.87 -23.39 23.07
C GLU A 170 1.42 -22.95 22.79
N ASP A 171 1.13 -22.42 21.60
CA ASP A 171 -0.19 -21.91 21.22
C ASP A 171 -1.22 -23.04 21.14
N LEU A 172 -2.05 -23.15 22.17
CA LEU A 172 -3.03 -24.21 22.30
C LEU A 172 -4.21 -24.05 21.33
N VAL A 173 -4.47 -22.84 20.83
CA VAL A 173 -5.54 -22.61 19.85
C VAL A 173 -5.13 -23.16 18.50
N ILE A 174 -3.93 -22.82 18.03
CA ILE A 174 -3.42 -23.31 16.75
C ILE A 174 -3.16 -24.81 16.78
N LYS A 175 -2.59 -25.32 17.90
CA LYS A 175 -2.45 -26.77 18.11
C LYS A 175 -3.78 -27.51 18.02
N ALA A 176 -4.84 -26.98 18.62
CA ALA A 176 -6.15 -27.62 18.57
C ALA A 176 -6.76 -27.59 17.16
N ILE A 177 -6.57 -26.52 16.38
CA ILE A 177 -6.99 -26.44 14.97
C ILE A 177 -6.23 -27.48 14.14
N GLN A 178 -4.91 -27.59 14.30
CA GLN A 178 -4.09 -28.60 13.61
C GLN A 178 -4.56 -30.03 13.95
N GLN A 179 -4.75 -30.33 15.24
CA GLN A 179 -5.25 -31.63 15.68
C GLN A 179 -6.67 -31.91 15.18
N ALA A 180 -7.54 -30.90 15.09
CA ALA A 180 -8.88 -31.05 14.55
C ALA A 180 -8.91 -31.26 13.02
N ILE A 181 -7.86 -30.89 12.29
CA ILE A 181 -7.76 -31.20 10.86
C ILE A 181 -7.12 -32.59 10.68
N GLN A 182 -6.12 -32.94 11.49
CA GLN A 182 -5.41 -34.22 11.42
C GLN A 182 -6.19 -35.42 12.02
N GLY A 183 -6.81 -35.24 13.18
CA GLY A 183 -7.42 -36.31 13.98
C GLY A 183 -8.78 -36.81 13.48
N PHE A 184 -9.41 -36.09 12.56
CA PHE A 184 -10.76 -36.38 12.09
C PHE A 184 -10.85 -37.13 10.76
N GLY A 185 -9.72 -37.49 10.16
CA GLY A 185 -9.74 -38.21 8.88
C GLY A 185 -10.37 -37.40 7.73
N LEU A 186 -10.38 -36.06 7.81
CA LEU A 186 -10.64 -35.19 6.65
C LEU A 186 -9.51 -35.23 5.61
N ILE A 187 -8.47 -36.05 5.87
CA ILE A 187 -7.63 -36.63 4.84
C ILE A 187 -8.43 -37.66 4.03
N ASP A 188 -9.28 -37.18 3.13
CA ASP A 188 -9.32 -37.85 1.83
C ASP A 188 -7.88 -37.78 1.32
N PHE A 189 -7.26 -38.89 0.92
CA PHE A 189 -5.82 -38.95 0.64
C PHE A 189 -5.36 -38.03 -0.52
N ASP A 190 -6.31 -37.41 -1.23
CA ASP A 190 -6.11 -36.36 -2.24
C ASP A 190 -6.25 -34.90 -1.71
N LEU A 191 -6.66 -34.67 -0.45
CA LEU A 191 -6.93 -33.36 0.16
C LEU A 191 -5.91 -32.97 1.27
N VAL A 192 -4.65 -33.38 1.11
CA VAL A 192 -3.51 -33.07 2.03
C VAL A 192 -3.13 -31.56 2.01
N VAL A 193 -3.90 -30.70 1.35
CA VAL A 193 -3.41 -29.39 0.88
C VAL A 193 -3.63 -28.22 1.87
N ASN A 194 -4.39 -28.40 2.97
CA ASN A 194 -4.83 -27.28 3.81
C ASN A 194 -4.58 -27.43 5.32
N LEU A 195 -3.49 -28.08 5.73
CA LEU A 195 -3.09 -28.09 7.14
C LEU A 195 -2.49 -26.73 7.54
N PRO A 196 -2.79 -26.18 8.73
CA PRO A 196 -2.13 -24.98 9.23
C PRO A 196 -0.61 -25.13 9.19
N LEU A 197 0.10 -24.05 8.90
CA LEU A 197 1.57 -24.05 8.96
C LEU A 197 2.05 -24.56 10.33
N GLU A 198 3.03 -25.46 10.32
CA GLU A 198 3.59 -26.05 11.53
C GLU A 198 4.16 -24.95 12.45
N PRO A 199 4.08 -25.09 13.79
CA PRO A 199 4.68 -24.14 14.69
C PRO A 199 6.19 -24.00 14.42
N ASN A 200 6.69 -22.77 14.47
CA ASN A 200 8.07 -22.45 14.08
C ASN A 200 8.82 -21.59 15.11
N ALA A 201 8.22 -21.32 16.27
CA ALA A 201 8.83 -20.59 17.36
C ALA A 201 8.41 -21.16 18.72
N THR A 202 9.20 -20.86 19.75
CA THR A 202 8.92 -21.21 21.15
C THR A 202 9.32 -20.05 22.06
N ASN A 203 8.57 -19.88 23.15
CA ASN A 203 8.83 -18.93 24.22
C ASN A 203 9.25 -19.61 25.53
N GLU A 204 9.70 -20.86 25.50
CA GLU A 204 10.10 -21.67 26.68
C GLU A 204 11.12 -20.99 27.62
N VAL A 205 11.87 -19.99 27.16
CA VAL A 205 12.88 -19.24 27.94
C VAL A 205 12.36 -17.88 28.44
N SER A 206 11.11 -17.51 28.16
CA SER A 206 10.58 -16.22 28.61
C SER A 206 10.38 -16.23 30.13
N THR A 207 10.93 -15.22 30.81
CA THR A 207 10.66 -14.99 32.25
C THR A 207 9.27 -14.40 32.50
N TRP A 208 8.46 -14.25 31.44
CA TRP A 208 7.11 -13.71 31.50
C TRP A 208 6.10 -14.78 31.95
N ILE A 209 5.37 -14.45 33.00
CA ILE A 209 4.20 -15.21 33.42
C ILE A 209 3.04 -14.73 32.55
N SER A 210 2.71 -15.53 31.55
CA SER A 210 1.51 -15.27 30.74
C SER A 210 0.26 -15.45 31.59
N HIS A 211 -0.63 -14.48 31.51
CA HIS A 211 -1.99 -14.59 32.03
C HIS A 211 -2.94 -15.22 31.01
N ASP A 212 -2.46 -15.41 29.77
CA ASP A 212 -3.16 -16.17 28.76
C ASP A 212 -2.78 -17.65 28.86
N ILE A 213 -3.69 -18.42 29.44
CA ILE A 213 -3.55 -19.86 29.64
C ILE A 213 -3.38 -20.59 28.29
N LEU A 214 -3.79 -19.97 27.18
CA LEU A 214 -3.79 -20.56 25.85
C LEU A 214 -2.58 -20.25 25.02
N LYS A 215 -1.78 -19.28 25.48
CA LYS A 215 -0.57 -18.86 24.77
C LYS A 215 -0.87 -18.37 23.35
N HIS A 216 -2.01 -17.69 23.17
CA HIS A 216 -2.53 -17.26 21.87
C HIS A 216 -2.69 -15.74 21.75
N SER A 217 -2.61 -15.00 22.84
CA SER A 217 -2.73 -13.54 22.84
C SER A 217 -1.60 -12.91 22.04
N PHE A 218 -1.94 -12.07 21.07
CA PHE A 218 -0.93 -11.39 20.26
C PHE A 218 0.01 -10.53 21.11
N VAL A 219 -0.54 -9.63 21.93
CA VAL A 219 0.29 -8.79 22.82
C VAL A 219 0.78 -9.55 24.04
N GLY A 220 -0.06 -10.40 24.63
CA GLY A 220 0.21 -11.07 25.89
C GLY A 220 1.19 -12.24 25.80
N GLU A 221 1.34 -12.84 24.61
CA GLU A 221 2.23 -13.97 24.38
C GLU A 221 3.23 -13.71 23.24
N TYR A 222 2.73 -13.43 22.03
CA TYR A 222 3.59 -13.29 20.86
C TYR A 222 4.49 -12.04 20.92
N LEU A 223 4.02 -10.94 21.50
CA LEU A 223 4.78 -9.71 21.75
C LEU A 223 5.13 -9.51 23.23
N ALA A 224 5.09 -10.59 24.03
CA ALA A 224 5.46 -10.53 25.43
C ALA A 224 6.91 -10.01 25.58
N PRO A 225 7.19 -9.05 26.47
CA PRO A 225 8.53 -8.47 26.57
C PRO A 225 9.61 -9.52 26.88
N GLY A 226 10.70 -9.56 26.12
CA GLY A 226 11.78 -10.55 26.32
C GLY A 226 11.40 -11.98 25.94
N SER A 227 10.27 -12.18 25.25
CA SER A 227 9.99 -13.42 24.52
C SER A 227 10.90 -13.55 23.30
N ASN A 228 11.05 -14.76 22.76
CA ASN A 228 11.78 -14.94 21.50
C ASN A 228 10.95 -14.42 20.32
N THR A 229 9.63 -14.61 20.37
CA THR A 229 8.73 -14.20 19.29
C THR A 229 8.63 -12.70 19.09
N VAL A 230 8.79 -11.87 20.13
CA VAL A 230 8.76 -10.41 19.93
C VAL A 230 9.91 -9.95 19.03
N ASP A 231 11.10 -10.53 19.20
CA ASP A 231 12.26 -10.20 18.37
C ASP A 231 12.08 -10.74 16.95
N ILE A 232 11.59 -11.98 16.80
CA ILE A 232 11.31 -12.60 15.50
C ILE A 232 10.27 -11.79 14.72
N ILE A 233 9.14 -11.45 15.35
CA ILE A 233 8.04 -10.73 14.70
C ILE A 233 8.49 -9.31 14.33
N THR A 234 9.19 -8.63 15.23
CA THR A 234 9.72 -7.28 14.94
C THR A 234 10.69 -7.32 13.77
N GLN A 235 11.62 -8.28 13.75
CA GLN A 235 12.55 -8.43 12.64
C GLN A 235 11.86 -8.82 11.33
N ASN A 236 10.83 -9.66 11.39
CA ASN A 236 10.01 -10.01 10.23
C ASN A 236 9.31 -8.78 9.64
N ILE A 237 8.78 -7.89 10.48
CA ILE A 237 8.16 -6.62 10.05
C ILE A 237 9.20 -5.73 9.39
N VAL A 238 10.34 -5.48 10.03
CA VAL A 238 11.41 -4.63 9.47
C VAL A 238 11.93 -5.20 8.14
N THR A 239 12.18 -6.51 8.08
CA THR A 239 12.64 -7.17 6.86
C THR A 239 11.59 -7.12 5.75
N MET A 240 10.32 -7.29 6.10
CA MET A 240 9.21 -7.16 5.15
C MET A 240 9.18 -5.75 4.57
N MET A 241 9.24 -4.71 5.42
CA MET A 241 9.27 -3.30 5.00
C MET A 241 10.44 -3.00 4.07
N HIS A 242 11.66 -3.42 4.42
CA HIS A 242 12.87 -3.18 3.63
C HIS A 242 12.93 -3.96 2.31
N SER A 243 12.25 -5.11 2.24
CA SER A 243 12.20 -5.93 1.03
C SER A 243 11.12 -5.50 0.05
N ARG A 244 10.21 -4.59 0.43
CA ARG A 244 9.18 -4.08 -0.48
C ARG A 244 9.78 -3.09 -1.47
N VAL A 245 9.44 -3.26 -2.75
CA VAL A 245 9.76 -2.28 -3.80
C VAL A 245 8.61 -1.28 -3.83
N HIS A 246 8.94 0.01 -3.68
CA HIS A 246 7.95 1.06 -3.79
C HIS A 246 7.17 0.92 -5.10
N PRO A 247 5.83 0.78 -5.05
CA PRO A 247 5.01 0.79 -6.25
C PRO A 247 5.39 2.00 -7.09
N PRO A 248 5.50 1.88 -8.42
CA PRO A 248 5.49 3.05 -9.27
C PRO A 248 4.30 3.90 -8.84
N VAL A 249 4.53 5.17 -8.48
CA VAL A 249 3.43 6.10 -8.24
C VAL A 249 2.75 6.27 -9.59
N TYR A 250 1.68 5.52 -9.81
CA TYR A 250 0.76 5.78 -10.91
C TYR A 250 -0.02 7.03 -10.50
N SER A 251 0.55 8.19 -10.82
CA SER A 251 -0.23 9.42 -10.98
C SER A 251 -1.34 9.09 -11.98
N ASN A 252 -2.52 8.75 -11.48
CA ASN A 252 -3.58 8.21 -12.29
C ASN A 252 -4.20 9.21 -13.28
N GLU A 253 -3.68 10.43 -13.43
CA GLU A 253 -4.25 11.34 -14.44
C GLU A 253 -3.22 12.17 -15.21
N THR A 254 -1.96 12.30 -14.78
CA THR A 254 -1.00 13.16 -15.49
C THR A 254 0.46 12.78 -15.23
N ALA A 255 1.15 12.33 -16.29
CA ALA A 255 2.58 12.03 -16.28
C ALA A 255 3.44 13.28 -16.46
N ILE A 256 2.98 14.21 -17.30
CA ILE A 256 3.60 15.51 -17.52
C ILE A 256 2.52 16.58 -17.38
N SER A 257 2.71 17.54 -16.49
CA SER A 257 1.90 18.76 -16.42
C SER A 257 2.77 20.00 -16.62
N VAL A 258 2.35 20.91 -17.50
CA VAL A 258 3.03 22.18 -17.72
C VAL A 258 2.02 23.29 -17.46
N THR A 259 2.26 24.11 -16.44
CA THR A 259 1.38 25.21 -16.06
C THR A 259 2.10 26.53 -16.28
N LEU A 260 1.53 27.39 -17.13
CA LEU A 260 1.94 28.78 -17.29
C LEU A 260 1.01 29.66 -16.46
N THR A 261 1.58 30.52 -15.62
CA THR A 261 0.87 31.60 -14.93
C THR A 261 1.41 32.93 -15.45
N PRO A 262 0.64 33.67 -16.27
CA PRO A 262 1.05 34.97 -16.76
C PRO A 262 1.25 35.98 -15.62
N GLY A 263 2.14 36.95 -15.85
CA GLY A 263 2.25 38.10 -14.95
C GLY A 263 1.03 39.02 -15.07
N ALA A 264 0.76 39.82 -14.03
CA ALA A 264 -0.41 40.69 -14.00
C ALA A 264 -0.50 41.60 -15.26
N GLY A 265 -1.67 41.59 -15.91
CA GLY A 265 -1.94 42.39 -17.11
C GLY A 265 -1.21 41.94 -18.38
N GLN A 266 -0.64 40.73 -18.38
CA GLN A 266 -0.01 40.11 -19.54
C GLN A 266 -0.80 38.89 -20.01
N ASP A 267 -0.94 38.77 -21.32
CA ASP A 267 -1.49 37.64 -22.03
C ASP A 267 -0.33 36.85 -22.63
N MET A 268 -0.15 35.63 -22.15
CA MET A 268 0.90 34.75 -22.60
C MET A 268 0.31 33.39 -22.88
N ASP A 269 0.58 32.88 -24.08
CA ASP A 269 0.14 31.56 -24.51
C ASP A 269 1.25 30.55 -24.23
N LEU A 270 0.86 29.41 -23.67
CA LEU A 270 1.71 28.24 -23.56
C LEU A 270 1.68 27.46 -24.88
N HIS A 271 2.87 27.06 -25.34
CA HIS A 271 3.05 26.22 -26.51
C HIS A 271 3.82 24.96 -26.11
N VAL A 272 3.24 23.80 -26.38
CA VAL A 272 3.89 22.50 -26.15
C VAL A 272 4.05 21.78 -27.48
N TYR A 273 5.29 21.49 -27.84
CA TYR A 273 5.64 20.68 -29.00
C TYR A 273 5.95 19.25 -28.55
N GLU A 274 5.33 18.28 -29.19
CA GLU A 274 5.55 16.86 -28.93
C GLU A 274 6.56 16.26 -29.94
N HIS A 275 7.08 15.07 -29.66
CA HIS A 275 8.17 14.45 -30.43
C HIS A 275 7.87 14.32 -31.92
N ASN A 276 6.61 14.05 -32.28
CA ASN A 276 6.18 13.88 -33.67
C ASN A 276 5.97 15.20 -34.43
N GLY A 277 6.28 16.34 -33.81
CA GLY A 277 6.08 17.67 -34.38
C GLY A 277 4.66 18.22 -34.20
N ALA A 278 3.76 17.49 -33.52
CA ALA A 278 2.47 18.04 -33.12
C ALA A 278 2.68 19.18 -32.12
N GLN A 279 1.82 20.20 -32.21
CA GLN A 279 1.86 21.35 -31.34
C GLN A 279 0.49 21.54 -30.68
N ALA A 280 0.48 21.52 -29.35
CA ALA A 280 -0.67 21.89 -28.55
C ALA A 280 -0.54 23.35 -28.10
N THR A 281 -1.62 24.12 -28.27
CA THR A 281 -1.72 25.54 -27.87
C THR A 281 -3.11 25.84 -27.35
N SER A 282 -3.33 27.01 -26.75
CA SER A 282 -4.67 27.51 -26.36
C SER A 282 -5.69 27.49 -27.51
N LEU A 283 -5.25 27.74 -28.76
CA LEU A 283 -6.07 27.72 -29.98
C LEU A 283 -6.24 26.34 -30.62
N SER A 284 -5.31 25.42 -30.35
CA SER A 284 -5.33 24.02 -30.81
C SER A 284 -4.99 23.12 -29.62
N PRO A 285 -5.96 22.89 -28.70
CA PRO A 285 -5.67 22.43 -27.34
C PRO A 285 -5.35 20.95 -27.22
N VAL A 286 -5.38 20.19 -28.31
CA VAL A 286 -5.15 18.75 -28.31
C VAL A 286 -3.93 18.45 -29.17
N GLY A 287 -2.90 17.88 -28.53
CA GLY A 287 -1.77 17.24 -29.20
C GLY A 287 -2.03 15.75 -29.42
N THR A 288 -0.97 15.02 -29.74
CA THR A 288 -1.00 13.56 -29.90
C THR A 288 -0.88 12.85 -28.56
N ALA A 289 -0.09 13.40 -27.64
CA ALA A 289 0.26 12.81 -26.36
C ALA A 289 -0.51 13.42 -25.18
N GLY A 290 -0.99 14.65 -25.35
CA GLY A 290 -1.68 15.35 -24.29
C GLY A 290 -2.57 16.47 -24.79
N LYS A 291 -3.11 17.22 -23.85
CA LYS A 291 -4.08 18.29 -24.11
C LYS A 291 -4.01 19.38 -23.06
N PHE A 292 -4.56 20.54 -23.40
CA PHE A 292 -4.84 21.58 -22.43
C PHE A 292 -6.11 21.23 -21.64
N ASP A 293 -6.00 21.19 -20.32
CA ASP A 293 -7.12 20.97 -19.40
C ASP A 293 -7.52 22.24 -18.63
N LEU A 294 -6.68 23.27 -18.70
CA LEU A 294 -6.97 24.62 -18.24
C LEU A 294 -6.57 25.60 -19.35
N ILE A 295 -7.54 26.34 -19.88
CA ILE A 295 -7.34 27.37 -20.90
C ILE A 295 -8.04 28.61 -20.40
N ASP A 296 -7.37 29.77 -20.46
CA ASP A 296 -8.03 31.03 -20.17
C ASP A 296 -8.55 31.70 -21.45
N SER A 297 -9.87 31.63 -21.66
CA SER A 297 -10.54 32.34 -22.76
C SER A 297 -10.52 33.87 -22.64
N ALA A 298 -10.19 34.44 -21.47
CA ALA A 298 -10.12 35.88 -21.25
C ALA A 298 -8.73 36.47 -21.56
N GLY A 299 -7.69 35.62 -21.70
CA GLY A 299 -6.32 35.94 -22.11
C GLY A 299 -5.47 36.67 -21.05
N TYR A 300 -5.60 36.34 -19.76
CA TYR A 300 -4.76 36.85 -18.66
C TYR A 300 -4.57 35.85 -17.49
N GLY A 301 -5.18 34.67 -17.56
CA GLY A 301 -5.19 33.62 -16.56
C GLY A 301 -4.23 32.47 -16.86
N PRO A 302 -4.10 31.51 -15.93
CA PRO A 302 -3.19 30.39 -16.11
C PRO A 302 -3.65 29.42 -17.21
N GLU A 303 -2.68 28.83 -17.89
CA GLU A 303 -2.88 27.77 -18.87
C GLU A 303 -2.16 26.50 -18.42
N ARG A 304 -2.78 25.33 -18.64
CA ARG A 304 -2.19 24.05 -18.26
C ARG A 304 -2.36 23.01 -19.35
N TYR A 305 -1.24 22.41 -19.72
CA TYR A 305 -1.13 21.23 -20.55
C TYR A 305 -0.86 19.99 -19.68
N VAL A 306 -1.51 18.88 -20.01
CA VAL A 306 -1.35 17.59 -19.34
C VAL A 306 -1.18 16.46 -20.36
N ALA A 307 -0.28 15.50 -20.09
CA ALA A 307 -0.11 14.27 -20.85
C ALA A 307 -0.13 13.05 -19.93
N SER A 308 -0.80 11.98 -20.36
CA SER A 308 -0.96 10.74 -19.59
C SER A 308 0.16 9.74 -19.88
N CYS A 309 0.46 8.81 -18.96
CA CYS A 309 1.49 7.78 -19.16
C CYS A 309 1.22 6.91 -20.40
N SER A 310 -0.05 6.66 -20.74
CA SER A 310 -0.46 5.83 -21.88
C SER A 310 -0.22 6.47 -23.24
N GLU A 311 -0.03 7.79 -23.27
CA GLU A 311 0.04 8.58 -24.52
C GLU A 311 1.39 9.29 -24.65
N LEU A 312 2.35 9.04 -23.74
CA LEU A 312 3.64 9.73 -23.74
C LEU A 312 4.43 9.51 -25.03
N THR A 313 4.98 10.62 -25.55
CA THR A 313 6.03 10.61 -26.57
C THR A 313 7.41 10.86 -25.96
N ASP A 314 8.46 10.57 -26.71
CA ASP A 314 9.85 10.57 -26.23
C ASP A 314 10.36 11.95 -25.76
N SER A 315 9.80 13.04 -26.30
CA SER A 315 10.29 14.40 -26.01
C SER A 315 9.23 15.48 -26.19
N TYR A 316 9.32 16.51 -25.35
CA TYR A 316 8.50 17.71 -25.38
C TYR A 316 9.37 18.96 -25.38
N THR A 317 9.04 19.95 -26.21
CA THR A 317 9.63 21.29 -26.14
C THR A 317 8.58 22.29 -25.68
N ILE A 318 8.93 23.05 -24.64
CA ILE A 318 8.00 23.95 -23.97
C ILE A 318 8.44 25.38 -24.24
N GLY A 319 7.53 26.13 -24.85
CA GLY A 319 7.72 27.53 -25.19
C GLY A 319 6.57 28.37 -24.70
N VAL A 320 6.83 29.67 -24.60
CA VAL A 320 5.82 30.67 -24.25
C VAL A 320 5.81 31.75 -25.30
N VAL A 321 4.63 32.19 -25.71
CA VAL A 321 4.43 33.30 -26.65
C VAL A 321 3.82 34.46 -25.90
N TYR A 322 4.32 35.66 -26.18
CA TYR A 322 3.71 36.89 -25.67
C TYR A 322 2.63 37.38 -26.65
N ALA A 323 1.37 37.31 -26.23
CA ALA A 323 0.24 37.70 -27.07
C ALA A 323 -0.05 39.22 -26.98
N ARG A 324 -0.19 39.75 -25.76
CA ARG A 324 -0.47 41.18 -25.47
C ARG A 324 -0.18 41.52 -24.01
N GLY A 325 -0.05 42.81 -23.69
CA GLY A 325 0.16 43.25 -22.30
C GLY A 325 0.72 44.66 -22.19
N GLN A 326 0.87 45.15 -20.96
CA GLN A 326 1.35 46.52 -20.67
C GLN A 326 2.49 46.49 -19.65
N GLY A 327 3.62 47.10 -20.01
CA GLY A 327 4.77 47.25 -19.11
C GLY A 327 5.51 45.94 -18.80
N PRO A 328 6.66 46.04 -18.09
CA PRO A 328 7.43 44.87 -17.69
C PRO A 328 6.68 44.05 -16.63
N SER A 329 6.82 42.73 -16.71
CA SER A 329 6.19 41.80 -15.78
C SER A 329 6.94 40.47 -15.78
N THR A 330 6.47 39.52 -14.99
CA THR A 330 7.11 38.23 -14.80
C THR A 330 6.08 37.12 -14.85
N ALA A 331 6.23 36.18 -15.77
CA ALA A 331 5.45 34.96 -15.80
C ALA A 331 6.18 33.81 -15.10
N VAL A 332 5.41 32.85 -14.60
CA VAL A 332 5.91 31.64 -13.95
C VAL A 332 5.49 30.44 -14.76
N LEU A 333 6.44 29.58 -15.10
CA LEU A 333 6.18 28.29 -15.73
C LEU A 333 6.58 27.18 -14.74
N GLU A 334 5.64 26.30 -14.41
CA GLU A 334 5.85 25.12 -13.59
C GLU A 334 5.72 23.87 -14.46
N ILE A 335 6.74 23.02 -14.44
CA ILE A 335 6.77 21.72 -15.12
C ILE A 335 6.80 20.65 -14.06
N LYS A 336 5.85 19.70 -14.12
CA LYS A 336 5.90 18.43 -13.39
C LYS A 336 6.05 17.31 -14.39
N ALA A 337 7.05 16.45 -14.21
CA ALA A 337 7.27 15.28 -15.04
C ALA A 337 7.66 14.11 -14.14
N GLY A 338 6.73 13.15 -13.96
CA GLY A 338 6.80 12.21 -12.83
C GLY A 338 6.95 12.97 -11.50
N ASN A 339 8.02 12.67 -10.75
CA ASN A 339 8.32 13.33 -9.47
C ASN A 339 9.18 14.60 -9.61
N ILE A 340 9.61 14.97 -10.82
CA ILE A 340 10.42 16.17 -11.05
C ILE A 340 9.50 17.39 -11.08
N VAL A 341 9.78 18.40 -10.26
CA VAL A 341 9.13 19.71 -10.30
C VAL A 341 10.16 20.78 -10.62
N SER A 342 10.01 21.43 -11.77
CA SER A 342 10.88 22.53 -12.22
C SER A 342 10.08 23.81 -12.35
N LYS A 343 10.61 24.91 -11.82
CA LYS A 343 9.98 26.24 -11.90
C LYS A 343 10.88 27.23 -12.61
N TYR A 344 10.29 27.99 -13.53
CA TYR A 344 10.97 28.97 -14.36
C TYR A 344 10.30 30.32 -14.21
N THR A 345 11.14 31.35 -14.19
CA THR A 345 10.72 32.75 -14.14
C THR A 345 11.07 33.38 -15.48
N ILE A 346 10.05 33.90 -16.17
CA ILE A 346 10.20 34.44 -17.52
C ILE A 346 10.05 35.97 -17.43
N PRO A 347 11.15 36.74 -17.52
CA PRO A 347 11.07 38.19 -17.47
C PRO A 347 10.53 38.76 -18.79
N ILE A 348 9.59 39.69 -18.69
CA ILE A 348 9.00 40.41 -19.81
C ILE A 348 9.56 41.83 -19.77
N LEU A 349 10.48 42.16 -20.68
CA LEU A 349 11.36 43.33 -20.54
C LEU A 349 10.90 44.59 -21.27
N SER A 350 9.86 44.57 -22.12
CA SER A 350 9.47 45.79 -22.85
C SER A 350 7.99 45.90 -23.21
N SER A 351 7.50 47.15 -23.12
CA SER A 351 6.30 47.67 -23.77
C SER A 351 6.47 47.62 -25.29
N GLY A 352 6.11 46.51 -25.92
CA GLY A 352 6.11 46.31 -27.38
C GLY A 352 4.71 45.95 -27.84
N GLY A 353 4.11 46.81 -28.66
CA GLY A 353 2.73 46.72 -29.10
C GLY A 353 2.38 45.48 -29.93
N ILE A 354 1.06 45.31 -30.08
CA ILE A 354 0.32 44.47 -31.03
C ILE A 354 1.18 43.57 -31.94
N LEU A 355 1.03 42.25 -31.70
CA LEU A 355 1.32 41.11 -32.57
C LEU A 355 2.80 40.83 -32.87
N ASN A 356 3.39 39.93 -32.08
CA ASN A 356 4.39 39.00 -32.59
C ASN A 356 4.09 37.58 -32.06
N TYR A 357 2.94 37.02 -32.46
CA TYR A 357 2.65 35.57 -32.36
C TYR A 357 3.73 34.67 -33.04
N GLN A 358 4.74 35.28 -33.66
CA GLN A 358 5.81 34.64 -34.43
C GLN A 358 7.04 34.31 -33.58
N ILE A 359 7.19 34.85 -32.36
CA ILE A 359 8.37 34.59 -31.52
C ILE A 359 7.97 33.76 -30.32
N ILE A 360 8.29 32.47 -30.38
CA ILE A 360 8.20 31.55 -29.25
C ILE A 360 9.49 31.68 -28.44
N ILE A 361 9.35 31.97 -27.16
CA ILE A 361 10.46 31.95 -26.20
C ILE A 361 10.59 30.50 -25.70
N PRO A 362 11.62 29.74 -26.11
CA PRO A 362 11.83 28.39 -25.58
C PRO A 362 12.27 28.49 -24.11
N VAL A 363 11.64 27.71 -23.23
CA VAL A 363 11.90 27.75 -21.79
C VAL A 363 12.61 26.49 -21.32
N ALA A 364 12.05 25.33 -21.66
CA ALA A 364 12.59 24.04 -21.27
C ALA A 364 12.21 22.94 -22.27
N GLY A 365 12.85 21.79 -22.16
CA GLY A 365 12.37 20.55 -22.75
C GLY A 365 12.26 19.44 -21.71
N VAL A 366 11.42 18.46 -22.02
CA VAL A 366 11.19 17.26 -21.21
C VAL A 366 11.47 16.05 -22.08
N THR A 367 12.28 15.11 -21.60
CA THR A 367 12.46 13.80 -22.25
C THR A 367 11.82 12.74 -21.38
N ALA A 368 11.02 11.86 -21.99
CA ALA A 368 10.42 10.69 -21.35
C ALA A 368 10.97 9.44 -22.03
N VAL A 369 11.68 8.59 -21.28
CA VAL A 369 12.28 7.35 -21.80
C VAL A 369 11.54 6.17 -21.22
N HIS A 370 10.90 5.38 -22.08
CA HIS A 370 10.23 4.14 -21.65
C HIS A 370 11.27 3.13 -21.15
N ASP A 371 11.01 2.55 -19.99
CA ASP A 371 11.80 1.47 -19.41
C ASP A 371 11.21 0.12 -19.89
N PRO A 372 11.89 -0.59 -20.81
CA PRO A 372 11.37 -1.83 -21.37
C PRO A 372 11.38 -3.01 -20.39
N VAL A 373 12.06 -2.89 -19.25
CA VAL A 373 12.17 -3.98 -18.26
C VAL A 373 11.05 -3.88 -17.22
N TYR A 374 10.70 -2.66 -16.80
CA TYR A 374 9.75 -2.42 -15.71
C TYR A 374 8.43 -1.75 -16.13
N GLY A 375 8.28 -1.42 -17.43
CA GLY A 375 7.04 -0.88 -17.99
C GLY A 375 6.69 0.55 -17.53
N GLY A 376 7.70 1.35 -17.16
CA GLY A 376 7.57 2.73 -16.67
C GLY A 376 8.25 3.76 -17.57
N TYR A 377 8.29 5.03 -17.14
CA TYR A 377 9.00 6.11 -17.82
C TYR A 377 9.99 6.80 -16.89
N SER A 378 11.20 7.05 -17.40
CA SER A 378 12.18 7.94 -16.79
C SER A 378 12.09 9.34 -17.40
N PHE A 379 12.05 10.37 -16.56
CA PHE A 379 11.90 11.75 -17.00
C PHE A 379 13.19 12.55 -16.79
N SER A 380 13.45 13.48 -17.70
CA SER A 380 14.44 14.55 -17.48
C SER A 380 13.89 15.88 -17.98
N VAL A 381 14.20 16.95 -17.25
CA VAL A 381 13.84 18.34 -17.62
C VAL A 381 15.12 19.11 -17.86
N HIS A 382 15.25 19.72 -19.03
CA HIS A 382 16.44 20.48 -19.44
C HIS A 382 16.10 21.91 -19.82
N ASN A 383 16.91 22.87 -19.38
CA ASN A 383 16.72 24.28 -19.71
C ASN A 383 17.16 24.55 -21.14
N THR A 384 16.34 25.30 -21.89
CA THR A 384 16.72 25.80 -23.22
C THR A 384 17.23 27.24 -23.13
N PHE A 385 16.59 28.13 -22.33
CA PHE A 385 17.15 29.43 -21.89
C PHE A 385 16.46 29.93 -20.59
N GLY A 386 17.25 30.32 -19.58
CA GLY A 386 16.76 30.89 -18.31
C GLY A 386 17.58 30.42 -17.10
N THR A 387 18.03 31.35 -16.25
CA THR A 387 18.78 31.03 -15.02
C THR A 387 17.88 30.27 -14.05
N PRO A 388 18.20 29.00 -13.70
CA PRO A 388 17.43 28.24 -12.73
C PRO A 388 17.51 28.88 -11.35
N LEU A 389 16.41 28.88 -10.60
CA LEU A 389 16.38 29.35 -9.20
C LEU A 389 17.13 28.42 -8.24
N SER A 390 17.65 27.30 -8.74
CA SER A 390 18.39 26.30 -7.97
C SER A 390 19.41 25.61 -8.88
N SER A 391 20.69 25.88 -8.66
CA SER A 391 21.80 25.14 -9.26
C SER A 391 21.93 23.78 -8.60
N SER A 392 21.27 22.79 -9.19
CA SER A 392 21.70 21.39 -9.18
C SER A 392 20.95 20.72 -10.33
N PRO A 393 21.61 20.25 -11.40
CA PRO A 393 21.02 19.20 -12.21
C PRO A 393 21.16 17.93 -11.39
N PRO A 394 20.07 17.34 -10.87
CA PRO A 394 20.15 15.95 -10.51
C PRO A 394 20.02 15.19 -11.83
N THR A 395 21.13 14.77 -12.40
CA THR A 395 21.12 13.52 -13.17
C THR A 395 20.90 12.40 -12.16
N PHE A 396 19.66 12.21 -11.73
CA PHE A 396 19.26 10.97 -11.10
C PHE A 396 18.85 10.02 -12.21
N SER A 397 19.78 9.16 -12.62
CA SER A 397 19.41 7.87 -13.17
C SER A 397 18.73 7.08 -12.04
N TYR A 398 17.41 7.17 -11.95
CA TYR A 398 16.67 6.20 -11.16
C TYR A 398 16.72 4.87 -11.90
N ARG A 399 17.47 3.92 -11.33
CA ARG A 399 17.23 2.50 -11.57
C ARG A 399 15.99 2.14 -10.77
N THR A 400 14.88 1.99 -11.46
CA THR A 400 13.79 1.14 -11.00
C THR A 400 14.26 -0.31 -11.04
N PHE A 401 13.95 -1.08 -10.00
CA PHE A 401 14.15 -2.53 -9.93
C PHE A 401 12.83 -3.25 -10.22
#